data_AF-M4GTJ3-F1
#
_entry.id   AF-M4GTJ3-F1
#
_cell.length_a   1.000
_cell.length_b   1.000
_cell.length_c   1.000
_cell.angle_alpha   90.00
_cell.angle_beta   90.00
_cell.angle_gamma   90.00
#
_symmetry.space_group_name_H-M   'P 1'
#
loop_
_entity.id
_entity.type
_entity.pdbx_description
1 polymer ?
#
loop_
_entity_poly.entity_id
_entity_poly.type
_entity_poly.pdbx_seq_one_letter_code
_entity_poly.pdbx_strand_id
1 'polypeptide(L)'
;SINSSFTLYELSLHPKYLKTAVEEVDSVLAKHGLKPSDPLTYEAIQDMKFIDLCMNETLRKYPGLPFLNRECTKDFKIPNSEHTIKKGTAIIISILGFHYDPDYFPDPQTFDPYRFTEEKHSYNPDAYM
;
A
#
# COMPACT_ATOMS: atom_id res chain seq x y z
N SER A 1 9.52 -11.68 2.06
CA SER A 1 9.51 -10.45 2.88
C SER A 1 8.19 -10.36 3.64
N ILE A 2 8.09 -9.50 4.65
CA ILE A 2 6.86 -9.34 5.47
C ILE A 2 5.65 -8.99 4.60
N ASN A 3 5.83 -8.04 3.67
CA ASN A 3 4.77 -7.62 2.74
C ASN A 3 4.22 -8.80 1.92
N SER A 4 5.08 -9.55 1.22
CA SER A 4 4.63 -10.71 0.43
C SER A 4 3.91 -11.77 1.27
N SER A 5 4.30 -11.93 2.54
CA SER A 5 3.66 -12.89 3.44
C SER A 5 2.24 -12.44 3.82
N PHE A 6 2.06 -11.15 4.13
CA PHE A 6 0.74 -10.58 4.41
C PHE A 6 -0.13 -10.48 3.15
N THR A 7 0.43 -10.21 1.97
CA THR A 7 -0.33 -10.25 0.72
C THR A 7 -0.88 -11.65 0.46
N LEU A 8 -0.06 -12.69 0.64
CA LEU A 8 -0.52 -14.08 0.50
C LEU A 8 -1.58 -14.44 1.55
N TYR A 9 -1.41 -13.98 2.80
CA TYR A 9 -2.38 -14.16 3.86
C TYR A 9 -3.74 -13.54 3.48
N GLU A 10 -3.77 -12.27 3.07
CA GLU A 10 -5.00 -11.59 2.67
C GLU A 10 -5.67 -12.24 1.47
N LEU A 11 -4.89 -12.64 0.45
CA LEU A 11 -5.44 -13.36 -0.69
C LEU A 11 -6.05 -14.72 -0.27
N SER A 12 -5.41 -15.43 0.67
CA SER A 12 -5.93 -16.71 1.17
C SER A 12 -7.28 -16.57 1.90
N LEU A 13 -7.52 -15.41 2.53
CA LEU A 13 -8.78 -15.09 3.19
C LEU A 13 -9.85 -14.61 2.21
N HIS A 14 -9.47 -14.17 1.02
CA HIS A 14 -10.36 -13.61 0.00
C HIS A 14 -10.30 -14.42 -1.30
N PRO A 15 -11.01 -15.57 -1.39
CA PRO A 15 -10.97 -16.46 -2.55
C PRO A 15 -11.29 -15.78 -3.89
N LYS A 16 -12.13 -14.74 -3.87
CA LYS A 16 -12.46 -13.94 -5.05
C LYS A 16 -11.22 -13.22 -5.60
N TYR A 17 -10.45 -12.57 -4.72
CA TYR A 17 -9.23 -11.85 -5.12
C TYR A 17 -8.12 -12.83 -5.49
N LEU A 18 -7.97 -13.94 -4.77
CA LEU A 18 -7.00 -14.97 -5.13
C LEU A 18 -7.26 -15.51 -6.54
N LYS A 19 -8.53 -15.79 -6.89
CA LYS A 19 -8.91 -16.24 -8.22
C LYS A 19 -8.51 -15.20 -9.29
N THR A 20 -8.84 -13.92 -9.06
CA THR A 20 -8.47 -12.84 -9.99
C THR A 20 -6.95 -12.69 -10.14
N ALA A 21 -6.18 -12.82 -9.07
CA ALA A 21 -4.72 -12.77 -9.13
C ALA A 21 -4.12 -13.93 -9.94
N VAL A 22 -4.64 -15.15 -9.77
CA VAL A 22 -4.21 -16.31 -10.56
C VAL A 22 -4.56 -16.14 -12.04
N GLU A 23 -5.79 -15.70 -12.34
CA GLU A 23 -6.23 -15.42 -13.71
C GLU A 23 -5.37 -14.33 -14.38
N GLU A 24 -4.95 -13.30 -13.64
CA GLU A 24 -4.01 -12.29 -14.13
C GLU A 24 -2.65 -12.91 -14.48
N VAL A 25 -2.07 -13.71 -13.57
CA VAL A 25 -0.78 -14.36 -13.82
C VAL A 25 -0.84 -15.23 -15.07
N ASP A 26 -1.86 -16.07 -15.20
CA ASP A 26 -2.03 -16.95 -16.35
C ASP A 26 -2.17 -16.14 -17.66
N SER A 27 -2.96 -15.05 -17.62
CA SER A 27 -3.15 -14.16 -18.76
C SER A 27 -1.87 -13.44 -19.17
N VAL A 28 -1.10 -12.94 -18.20
CA VAL A 28 0.17 -12.24 -18.46
C VAL A 28 1.22 -13.21 -19.01
N LEU A 29 1.35 -14.41 -18.44
CA LEU A 29 2.26 -15.44 -18.96
C LEU A 29 1.92 -15.79 -20.41
N ALA A 30 0.63 -16.01 -20.71
CA ALA A 30 0.18 -16.29 -22.07
C ALA A 30 0.46 -15.11 -23.04
N LYS A 31 0.22 -13.87 -22.61
CA LYS A 31 0.48 -12.65 -23.41
C LYS A 31 1.95 -12.52 -23.79
N HIS A 32 2.86 -12.87 -22.89
CA HIS A 32 4.31 -12.81 -23.10
C HIS A 32 4.90 -14.12 -23.66
N GLY A 33 4.08 -15.14 -23.93
CA GLY A 33 4.52 -16.43 -24.44
C GLY A 33 5.38 -17.24 -23.45
N LEU A 34 5.24 -16.95 -22.16
CA LEU A 34 5.99 -17.58 -21.07
C LEU A 34 5.22 -18.77 -20.49
N LYS A 35 5.97 -19.77 -20.00
CA LYS A 35 5.44 -20.87 -19.18
C LYS A 35 5.71 -20.60 -17.70
N PRO A 36 4.99 -21.25 -16.77
CA PRO A 36 5.22 -21.09 -15.33
C PRO A 36 6.65 -21.43 -14.86
N SER A 37 7.37 -22.25 -15.64
CA SER A 37 8.77 -22.62 -15.38
C SER A 37 9.78 -21.62 -15.95
N ASP A 38 9.35 -20.71 -16.83
CA ASP A 38 10.23 -19.78 -17.50
C ASP A 38 10.52 -18.59 -16.59
N PRO A 39 11.72 -17.97 -16.71
CA PRO A 39 12.01 -16.77 -15.95
C PRO A 39 11.07 -15.63 -16.36
N LEU A 40 10.52 -14.93 -15.37
CA LEU A 40 9.69 -13.75 -15.61
C LEU A 40 10.53 -12.64 -16.25
N THR A 41 9.98 -12.03 -17.31
CA THR A 41 10.56 -10.83 -17.91
C THR A 41 10.11 -9.58 -17.15
N TYR A 42 10.85 -8.48 -17.34
CA TYR A 42 10.52 -7.21 -16.71
C TYR A 42 9.15 -6.69 -17.18
N GLU A 43 8.87 -6.83 -18.47
CA GLU A 43 7.61 -6.42 -19.11
C GLU A 43 6.43 -7.23 -18.60
N ALA A 44 6.62 -8.54 -18.37
CA ALA A 44 5.58 -9.38 -17.78
C ALA A 44 5.24 -8.93 -16.36
N ILE A 45 6.24 -8.59 -15.55
CA ILE A 45 6.02 -8.09 -14.18
C ILE A 45 5.27 -6.75 -14.20
N GLN A 46 5.61 -5.84 -15.11
CA GLN A 46 4.91 -4.55 -15.25
C GLN A 46 3.43 -4.69 -15.66
N ASP A 47 3.07 -5.79 -16.32
CA ASP A 47 1.69 -6.07 -16.74
C ASP A 47 0.83 -6.71 -15.63
N MET A 48 1.40 -7.12 -14.49
CA MET A 48 0.68 -7.73 -13.35
C MET A 48 0.06 -6.66 -12.43
N LYS A 49 -0.93 -5.94 -12.96
CA LYS A 49 -1.52 -4.75 -12.32
C LYS A 49 -2.32 -5.08 -11.05
N PHE A 50 -3.11 -6.14 -11.06
CA PHE A 50 -3.94 -6.53 -9.92
C PHE A 50 -3.10 -7.04 -8.75
N ILE A 51 -2.01 -7.77 -9.02
CA ILE A 51 -1.03 -8.11 -7.98
C ILE A 51 -0.43 -6.85 -7.37
N ASP A 52 -0.09 -5.84 -8.17
CA ASP A 52 0.42 -4.56 -7.65
C ASP A 52 -0.62 -3.84 -6.76
N LEU A 53 -1.90 -3.84 -7.17
CA LEU A 53 -3.00 -3.34 -6.32
C LEU A 53 -3.09 -4.08 -4.98
N CYS A 54 -2.97 -5.41 -4.99
CA CYS A 54 -2.99 -6.21 -3.77
C CYS A 54 -1.80 -5.90 -2.86
N MET A 55 -0.62 -5.68 -3.43
CA MET A 55 0.58 -5.30 -2.69
C MET A 55 0.44 -3.91 -2.06
N ASN A 56 -0.13 -2.95 -2.79
CA ASN A 56 -0.40 -1.61 -2.27
C ASN A 56 -1.39 -1.63 -1.10
N GLU A 57 -2.50 -2.37 -1.21
CA GLU A 57 -3.45 -2.50 -0.11
C GLU A 57 -2.86 -3.27 1.09
N THR A 58 -1.95 -4.21 0.84
CA THR A 58 -1.19 -4.85 1.91
C THR A 58 -0.28 -3.86 2.63
N LEU A 59 0.44 -3.01 1.91
CA LEU A 59 1.30 -1.97 2.49
C LEU A 59 0.50 -0.95 3.30
N ARG A 60 -0.71 -0.61 2.85
CA ARG A 60 -1.63 0.23 3.62
C ARG A 60 -1.99 -0.44 4.94
N LYS A 61 -2.50 -1.67 4.90
CA LYS A 61 -3.04 -2.39 6.06
C LYS A 61 -1.95 -2.88 7.02
N TYR A 62 -0.77 -3.18 6.51
CA TYR A 62 0.38 -3.73 7.23
C TYR A 62 1.67 -2.98 6.86
N PRO A 63 1.79 -1.70 7.22
CA PRO A 63 2.96 -0.90 6.86
C PRO A 63 4.21 -1.49 7.51
N GLY A 64 5.24 -1.76 6.70
CA GLY A 64 6.52 -2.27 7.20
C GLY A 64 7.21 -1.31 8.16
N LEU A 65 6.93 -0.02 8.03
CA LEU A 65 7.37 1.04 8.94
C LEU A 65 6.12 1.79 9.46
N PRO A 66 5.52 1.36 10.59
CA PRO A 66 4.26 1.94 11.07
C PRO A 66 4.40 3.37 11.64
N PHE A 67 5.63 3.80 11.94
CA PHE A 67 5.94 5.12 12.48
C PHE A 67 7.14 5.73 11.77
N LEU A 68 7.03 6.99 11.34
CA LEU A 68 8.17 7.77 10.90
C LEU A 68 8.69 8.62 12.05
N ASN A 69 9.99 8.52 12.29
CA ASN A 69 10.69 9.40 13.20
C ASN A 69 11.29 10.57 12.41
N ARG A 70 11.08 11.79 12.91
CA ARG A 70 11.70 13.01 12.43
C ARG A 70 12.24 13.79 13.62
N GLU A 71 13.25 14.62 13.37
CA GLU A 71 13.75 15.57 14.37
C GLU A 71 13.68 16.98 13.78
N CYS A 72 13.14 17.91 14.57
CA CYS A 72 13.03 19.29 14.15
C CYS A 72 14.42 19.94 14.12
N THR A 73 14.93 20.31 12.95
CA THR A 73 16.31 20.84 12.80
C THR A 73 16.43 22.34 13.08
N LYS A 74 15.30 23.05 13.12
CA LYS A 74 15.16 24.48 13.41
C LYS A 74 13.78 24.75 13.99
N ASP A 75 13.64 25.78 14.84
CA ASP A 75 12.33 26.18 15.36
C ASP A 75 11.33 26.37 14.20
N PHE A 76 10.20 25.67 14.27
CA PHE A 76 9.19 25.61 13.22
C PHE A 76 7.81 25.97 13.78
N LYS A 77 7.25 27.10 13.34
CA LYS A 77 5.86 27.47 13.64
C LYS A 77 4.94 26.64 12.75
N ILE A 78 4.05 25.86 13.35
CA ILE A 78 3.09 25.05 12.60
C ILE A 78 2.13 26.00 11.87
N PRO A 79 1.92 25.87 10.55
CA PRO A 79 0.95 26.68 9.82
C PRO A 79 -0.44 26.57 10.47
N ASN A 80 -1.16 27.69 10.55
CA ASN A 80 -2.51 27.77 11.12
C ASN A 80 -2.64 27.32 12.58
N SER A 81 -1.54 27.37 13.34
CA SER A 81 -1.50 26.95 14.74
C SER A 81 -0.66 27.90 15.57
N GLU A 82 -1.00 28.06 16.85
CA GLU A 82 -0.18 28.85 17.77
C GLU A 82 1.08 28.12 18.24
N HIS A 83 1.25 26.86 17.87
CA HIS A 83 2.35 26.02 18.35
C HIS A 83 3.62 26.17 17.51
N THR A 84 4.76 26.27 18.21
CA THR A 84 6.10 26.23 17.63
C THR A 84 6.81 24.97 18.10
N ILE A 85 7.22 24.11 17.17
CA ILE A 85 8.06 22.96 17.45
C ILE A 85 9.49 23.47 17.59
N LYS A 86 10.14 23.19 18.73
CA LYS A 86 11.51 23.64 18.99
C LYS A 86 12.53 22.76 18.30
N LYS A 87 13.66 23.34 17.91
CA LYS A 87 14.82 22.58 17.43
C LYS A 87 15.18 21.46 18.42
N GLY A 88 15.47 20.26 17.90
CA GLY A 88 15.78 19.06 18.67
C GLY A 88 14.56 18.28 19.14
N THR A 89 13.34 18.78 18.90
CA THR A 89 12.12 18.03 19.25
C THR A 89 11.96 16.83 18.31
N ALA A 90 11.85 15.63 18.89
CA ALA A 90 11.48 14.43 18.16
C ALA A 90 9.99 14.44 17.80
N ILE A 91 9.69 14.08 16.55
CA ILE A 91 8.34 14.01 15.99
C ILE A 91 8.10 12.57 15.55
N ILE A 92 7.00 11.98 16.02
CA ILE A 92 6.53 10.67 15.60
C ILE A 92 5.30 10.88 14.73
N ILE A 93 5.37 10.41 13.49
CA ILE A 93 4.25 10.43 12.54
C ILE A 93 3.71 9.01 12.48
N SER A 94 2.43 8.83 12.83
CA SER A 94 1.79 7.51 12.79
C SER A 94 1.25 7.20 11.41
N ILE A 95 2.04 6.49 10.60
CA ILE A 95 1.58 5.95 9.31
C ILE A 95 0.41 5.00 9.54
N LEU A 96 0.54 4.11 10.52
CA LEU A 96 -0.51 3.16 10.86
C LEU A 96 -1.82 3.88 11.25
N GLY A 97 -1.74 4.97 11.99
CA GLY A 97 -2.89 5.79 12.35
C GLY A 97 -3.58 6.35 11.12
N PHE A 98 -2.84 6.99 10.22
CA PHE A 98 -3.41 7.53 8.98
C PHE A 98 -4.03 6.45 8.09
N HIS A 99 -3.35 5.32 7.92
CA HIS A 99 -3.83 4.20 7.10
C HIS A 99 -5.12 3.56 7.63
N TYR A 100 -5.38 3.68 8.93
CA TYR A 100 -6.55 3.13 9.60
C TYR A 100 -7.64 4.16 9.91
N ASP A 101 -7.42 5.43 9.55
CA ASP A 101 -8.37 6.50 9.77
C ASP A 101 -9.45 6.49 8.68
N PRO A 102 -10.75 6.32 9.02
CA PRO A 102 -11.83 6.33 8.05
C PRO A 102 -11.98 7.64 7.28
N ASP A 103 -11.48 8.77 7.81
CA ASP A 103 -11.51 10.05 7.11
C ASP A 103 -10.55 10.08 5.90
N TYR A 104 -9.50 9.24 5.93
CA TYR A 104 -8.55 9.10 4.82
C TYR A 104 -8.75 7.82 4.01
N PHE A 105 -9.20 6.74 4.64
CA PHE A 105 -9.43 5.43 4.03
C PHE A 105 -10.79 4.87 4.48
N PRO A 106 -11.87 5.03 3.68
CA PRO A 106 -13.19 4.48 4.00
C PRO A 106 -13.14 2.96 4.19
N ASP A 107 -13.84 2.44 5.20
CA ASP A 107 -13.76 1.03 5.61
C ASP A 107 -12.31 0.53 5.76
N PRO A 108 -11.48 1.16 6.62
CA PRO A 108 -10.03 0.95 6.65
C PRO A 108 -9.63 -0.47 7.10
N GLN A 109 -10.54 -1.18 7.76
CA GLN A 109 -10.34 -2.55 8.22
C GLN A 109 -10.54 -3.56 7.09
N THR A 110 -11.27 -3.21 6.02
CA THR A 110 -11.52 -4.09 4.89
C THR A 110 -10.31 -4.09 3.96
N PHE A 111 -9.83 -5.28 3.59
CA PHE A 111 -8.83 -5.44 2.54
C PHE A 111 -9.52 -5.27 1.18
N ASP A 112 -9.29 -4.14 0.51
CA ASP A 112 -9.85 -3.88 -0.81
C ASP A 112 -8.78 -3.39 -1.80
N PRO A 113 -8.21 -4.29 -2.63
CA PRO A 113 -7.21 -3.93 -3.64
C PRO A 113 -7.69 -2.85 -4.60
N TYR A 114 -9.00 -2.80 -4.89
CA TYR A 114 -9.56 -1.84 -5.85
C TYR A 114 -9.53 -0.40 -5.35
N ARG A 115 -9.15 -0.15 -4.10
CA ARG A 115 -8.95 1.20 -3.56
C ARG A 115 -7.90 2.01 -4.33
N PHE A 116 -6.91 1.30 -4.88
CA PHE A 116 -5.79 1.88 -5.64
C PHE A 116 -6.03 1.93 -7.15
N THR A 117 -7.23 1.59 -7.63
CA THR A 117 -7.56 1.82 -9.05
C THR A 117 -7.85 3.29 -9.30
N GLU A 118 -7.52 3.74 -10.52
CA GLU A 118 -7.86 5.10 -10.98
C GLU A 118 -9.36 5.39 -10.92
N GLU A 119 -10.19 4.36 -11.17
CA GLU A 119 -11.66 4.49 -11.19
C GLU A 119 -12.26 4.75 -9.80
N LYS A 120 -11.71 4.10 -8.77
CA LYS A 120 -12.25 4.21 -7.41
C LYS A 120 -11.58 5.34 -6.64
N HIS A 121 -10.24 5.43 -6.70
CA HIS A 121 -9.38 6.39 -6.03
C HIS A 121 -9.96 6.93 -4.71
N SER A 122 -10.34 6.00 -3.82
CA SER A 122 -11.19 6.32 -2.67
C SER A 122 -10.37 6.54 -1.40
N TYR A 123 -9.18 7.13 -1.52
CA TYR A 123 -8.32 7.45 -0.38
C TYR A 123 -7.62 8.79 -0.58
N ASN A 124 -7.16 9.39 0.53
CA ASN A 124 -6.34 10.59 0.48
C ASN A 124 -4.88 10.22 0.14
N PRO A 125 -4.32 10.68 -1.01
CA PRO A 125 -2.94 10.37 -1.39
C PRO A 125 -1.90 10.82 -0.37
N ASP A 126 -2.13 11.94 0.30
CA ASP A 126 -1.20 12.48 1.30
C ASP A 126 -1.14 11.62 2.57
N ALA A 127 -2.17 10.79 2.80
CA ALA A 127 -2.25 9.88 3.93
C ALA A 127 -1.65 8.49 3.64
N TYR A 128 -1.27 8.19 2.39
CA TYR A 128 -0.61 6.93 2.00
C TYR A 128 0.91 7.12 1.90
N MET A 129 1.66 6.63 2.88
CA MET A 129 3.12 6.81 3.01
C MET A 129 3.87 5.54 3.41
#